data_AF-A0A503DSU8-F1
#
_entry.id   AF-A0A503DSU8-F1
#
_cell.length_a   1.000
_cell.length_b   1.000
_cell.length_c   1.000
_cell.angle_alpha   90.00
_cell.angle_beta   90.00
_cell.angle_gamma   90.00
#
_symmetry.space_group_name_H-M   'P 1'
#
loop_
_entity.id
_entity.type
_entity.pdbx_description
1 polymer ?
#
loop_
_entity_poly.entity_id
_entity_poly.type
_entity_poly.pdbx_seq_one_letter_code
_entity_poly.pdbx_strand_id
1 'polypeptide(L)' 'MLVLFPSGKDIRRCEADNCGGFYIDDSRSKPRRWCSMDSCGNRAKAARYRLAHRR' A
#
# COMPACT_ATOMS: atom_id res chain seq x y z
N MET A 1 -29.50 -14.32 -4.44
CA MET A 1 -29.03 -12.94 -4.18
C MET A 1 -27.66 -12.82 -4.85
N LEU A 2 -27.59 -12.21 -6.04
CA LEU A 2 -26.35 -12.09 -6.81
C LEU A 2 -25.57 -10.86 -6.32
N VAL A 3 -24.33 -11.05 -5.88
CA VAL A 3 -23.38 -9.94 -5.68
C VAL A 3 -22.95 -9.43 -7.07
N LEU A 4 -23.40 -8.21 -7.39
CA LEU A 4 -23.23 -7.54 -8.70
C LEU A 4 -21.95 -6.69 -8.78
N PHE A 5 -20.94 -6.98 -7.98
CA PHE A 5 -19.68 -6.22 -7.97
C PHE A 5 -18.53 -7.13 -8.39
N PRO A 6 -17.80 -6.83 -9.48
CA PRO A 6 -16.56 -7.54 -9.77
C PRO A 6 -15.58 -7.29 -8.62
N SER A 7 -15.16 -8.36 -7.95
CA SER A 7 -14.27 -8.39 -6.77
C SER A 7 -12.81 -7.96 -7.05
N GLY A 8 -12.61 -6.99 -7.95
CA GLY A 8 -11.29 -6.67 -8.52
C GLY A 8 -10.71 -5.33 -8.11
N LYS A 9 -11.43 -4.50 -7.34
CA LYS A 9 -11.00 -3.15 -6.95
C LYS A 9 -11.45 -2.83 -5.53
N ASP A 10 -10.67 -3.27 -4.56
CA ASP A 10 -10.96 -3.03 -3.15
C ASP A 10 -10.35 -1.71 -2.69
N ILE A 11 -11.12 -0.94 -1.92
CA ILE A 11 -10.56 0.22 -1.21
C ILE A 11 -9.80 -0.30 0.00
N ARG A 12 -8.49 -0.04 0.04
CA ARG A 12 -7.60 -0.48 1.12
C ARG A 12 -6.96 0.71 1.81
N ARG A 13 -6.70 0.54 3.12
CA ARG A 13 -5.98 1.52 3.94
C ARG A 13 -4.47 1.38 3.69
N CYS A 14 -3.77 2.51 3.65
CA CYS A 14 -2.31 2.54 3.58
C CYS A 14 -1.68 1.86 4.81
N GLU A 15 -0.67 1.01 4.60
CA GLU A 15 0.05 0.32 5.67
C GLU A 15 1.27 1.11 6.21
N ALA A 16 1.41 2.39 5.83
CA ALA A 16 2.51 3.21 6.34
C ALA A 16 2.17 3.80 7.72
N ASP A 17 3.17 3.81 8.61
CA ASP A 17 3.05 4.47 9.92
C ASP A 17 2.69 5.95 9.74
N ASN A 18 1.74 6.40 10.56
CA ASN A 18 1.20 7.76 10.54
C ASN A 18 0.65 8.19 9.16
N CYS A 19 0.05 7.26 8.41
CA CYS A 19 -0.68 7.56 7.18
C CYS A 19 -2.14 7.11 7.27
N GLY A 20 -3.08 8.05 7.25
CA GLY A 20 -4.52 7.79 7.22
C GLY A 20 -5.10 7.62 5.81
N GLY A 21 -4.25 7.52 4.78
CA GLY A 21 -4.69 7.48 3.38
C GLY A 21 -5.31 6.15 2.97
N PHE A 22 -6.13 6.20 1.92
CA PHE A 22 -6.74 5.04 1.27
C PHE A 22 -6.32 5.00 -0.21
N TYR A 23 -6.40 3.82 -0.82
CA TYR A 23 -6.19 3.61 -2.25
C TYR A 23 -7.08 2.50 -2.78
N ILE A 24 -7.30 2.52 -4.09
CA ILE A 24 -7.96 1.44 -4.80
C ILE A 24 -6.88 0.40 -5.16
N ASP A 25 -7.04 -0.82 -4.68
CA ASP A 25 -6.19 -1.94 -5.02
C ASP A 25 -6.66 -2.56 -6.34
N ASP A 26 -6.05 -2.12 -7.44
CA ASP A 26 -6.25 -2.62 -8.80
C ASP A 26 -5.47 -3.93 -9.08
N SER A 27 -4.61 -4.33 -8.16
CA SER A 27 -3.57 -5.30 -8.46
C SER A 27 -4.09 -6.71 -8.73
N ARG A 28 -3.57 -7.33 -9.79
CA ARG A 28 -4.00 -8.66 -10.26
C ARG A 28 -3.33 -9.85 -9.56
N SER A 29 -2.20 -9.63 -8.91
CA SER A 29 -1.39 -10.74 -8.36
C SER A 29 -0.63 -10.40 -7.08
N LYS A 30 -0.34 -9.12 -6.84
CA LYS A 30 0.34 -8.67 -5.62
C LYS A 30 -0.33 -7.41 -5.08
N PRO A 31 -1.09 -7.51 -3.97
CA PRO A 31 -1.72 -6.36 -3.33
C PRO A 31 -0.73 -5.22 -3.15
N ARG A 32 -1.10 -4.02 -3.59
CA ARG A 32 -0.36 -2.81 -3.20
C ARG A 32 -0.48 -2.68 -1.67
N ARG A 33 0.51 -2.07 -1.02
CA ARG A 33 0.55 -1.88 0.45
C ARG A 33 0.48 -0.40 0.87
N TRP A 34 0.75 0.51 -0.06
CA TRP A 34 0.88 1.94 0.21
C TRP A 34 0.01 2.74 -0.72
N CYS A 35 -0.56 3.85 -0.24
CA CYS A 35 -1.42 4.70 -1.06
C CYS A 35 -0.70 5.30 -2.29
N SER A 36 0.60 5.58 -2.16
CA SER A 36 1.45 6.05 -3.24
C SER A 36 2.88 5.54 -3.06
N MET A 37 3.51 5.19 -4.18
CA MET A 37 4.90 4.74 -4.19
C MET A 37 5.86 5.89 -3.87
N ASP A 38 5.58 7.10 -4.37
CA ASP A 38 6.46 8.26 -4.24
C ASP A 38 6.50 8.82 -2.81
N SER A 39 5.42 8.62 -2.05
CA SER A 39 5.32 9.06 -0.66
C SER A 39 5.58 7.91 0.31
N CYS A 40 4.56 7.11 0.59
CA CYS A 40 4.57 6.06 1.61
C CYS A 40 5.52 4.91 1.26
N GLY A 41 5.57 4.50 -0.01
CA GLY A 41 6.49 3.46 -0.48
C GLY A 41 7.96 3.86 -0.34
N ASN A 42 8.30 5.09 -0.75
CA ASN A 42 9.66 5.63 -0.62
C ASN A 42 10.07 5.82 0.84
N ARG A 43 9.17 6.31 1.70
CA ARG A 43 9.43 6.40 3.15
C ARG A 43 9.74 5.04 3.75
N ALA A 44 8.97 4.00 3.40
CA ALA A 44 9.21 2.63 3.87
C ALA A 44 10.52 2.04 3.33
N LYS A 45 10.91 2.35 2.09
CA LYS A 45 12.24 1.98 1.55
C LYS A 45 13.36 2.69 2.29
N ALA A 46 13.25 3.99 2.53
CA ALA A 46 14.25 4.78 3.24
C ALA A 46 14.43 4.30 4.70
N ALA A 47 13.34 3.98 5.40
CA ALA A 47 13.41 3.43 6.76
C ALA A 47 14.18 2.09 6.78
N ARG A 48 13.87 1.17 5.86
CA ARG A 48 14.60 -0.10 5.69
C ARG A 48 16.07 0.11 5.35
N TYR A 49 16.38 1.06 4.47
CA TYR A 49 17.75 1.41 4.12
C TYR A 49 18.52 1.90 5.36
N ARG A 50 17.96 2.84 6.12
CA ARG A 50 18.58 3.34 7.37
C ARG A 50 18.80 2.22 8.38
N LEU A 51 17.81 1.35 8.58
CA LEU A 51 17.91 0.18 9.46
C LEU A 51 19.08 -0.74 9.06
N ALA A 52 19.20 -1.05 7.77
CA ALA A 52 20.25 -1.93 7.25
C ALA A 52 21.65 -1.31 7.27
N HIS A 53 21.75 0.02 7.19
CA HIS A 53 23.02 0.76 7.14
C HIS A 53 23.39 1.39 8.50
N ARG A 54 22.66 1.06 9.58
CA ARG A 54 23.13 1.27 10.95
C ARG A 54 24.22 0.25 11.24
N ARG A 55 25.43 0.53 10.78
CA ARG A 55 26.67 -0.04 11.34
C ARG A 55 27.05 0.74 12.58
#